data_AF-A0A9N9H9Y0-F1
#
_entry.id   AF-A0A9N9H9Y0-F1
#
_cell.length_a   1.000
_cell.length_b   1.000
_cell.length_c   1.000
_cell.angle_alpha   90.00
_cell.angle_beta   90.00
_cell.angle_gamma   90.00
#
_symmetry.space_group_name_H-M   'P 1'
#
loop_
_entity.id
_entity.type
_entity.pdbx_description
1 polymer ?
#
loop_
_entity_poly.entity_id
_entity_poly.type
_entity_poly.pdbx_seq_one_letter_code
_entity_poly.pdbx_strand_id
1 'polypeptide(L)'
;QENPEEYYERILRVFEYAEPVIASANANVNNTFVDANKCDILKTKMAGKYTPVPANDLYTALNPAINTPATFLAWLKGKYTTETVGSKRMAERFLSQEQFNPTDTPDILTIIYRELNQKQAFQ
;
A
#
# COMPACT_ATOMS: atom_id res chain seq x y z
N GLN A 1 -13.22 -5.71 -4.09
CA GLN A 1 -11.84 -5.40 -3.66
C GLN A 1 -11.47 -4.09 -4.34
N GLU A 2 -11.13 -3.06 -3.56
CA GLU A 2 -10.72 -1.75 -4.10
C GLU A 2 -9.46 -1.93 -4.97
N ASN A 3 -9.40 -1.30 -6.14
CA ASN A 3 -8.23 -1.44 -7.01
C ASN A 3 -7.00 -0.90 -6.24
N PRO A 4 -5.92 -1.69 -6.08
CA PRO A 4 -4.72 -1.25 -5.36
C PRO A 4 -4.14 0.08 -5.88
N GLU A 5 -4.28 0.31 -7.18
CA GLU A 5 -3.88 1.54 -7.85
C GLU A 5 -4.73 2.74 -7.39
N GLU A 6 -6.04 2.56 -7.25
CA GLU A 6 -6.96 3.63 -6.81
C GLU A 6 -6.69 4.09 -5.38
N TYR A 7 -6.29 3.20 -4.48
CA TYR A 7 -5.97 3.59 -3.10
C TYR A 7 -4.68 4.41 -3.04
N TYR A 8 -3.63 3.97 -3.73
CA TYR A 8 -2.36 4.70 -3.80
C TYR A 8 -2.56 6.07 -4.46
N GLU A 9 -3.26 6.11 -5.60
CA GLU A 9 -3.62 7.34 -6.31
C GLU A 9 -4.47 8.29 -5.45
N ARG A 10 -5.43 7.75 -4.68
CA ARG A 10 -6.23 8.56 -3.75
C ARG A 10 -5.36 9.21 -2.68
N ILE A 11 -4.45 8.46 -2.08
CA ILE A 11 -3.51 9.00 -1.09
C ILE A 11 -2.65 10.08 -1.74
N LEU A 12 -2.10 9.80 -2.92
CA LEU A 12 -1.24 10.72 -3.66
C LEU A 12 -1.95 12.03 -3.99
N ARG A 13 -3.21 11.98 -4.45
CA ARG A 13 -4.05 13.17 -4.68
C ARG A 13 -4.32 13.98 -3.42
N VAL A 14 -4.58 13.32 -2.29
CA VAL A 14 -4.78 14.00 -1.00
C VAL A 14 -3.52 14.79 -0.63
N PHE A 15 -2.33 14.25 -0.93
CA PHE A 15 -1.07 14.97 -0.70
C PHE A 15 -0.88 16.16 -1.61
N GLU A 16 -1.02 15.96 -2.93
CA GLU A 16 -0.85 17.03 -3.91
C GLU A 16 -1.79 18.20 -3.61
N TYR A 17 -3.00 17.89 -3.13
CA TYR A 17 -3.96 18.92 -2.70
C TYR A 17 -3.57 19.59 -1.37
N ALA A 18 -3.01 18.86 -0.42
CA ALA A 18 -2.65 19.38 0.90
C ALA A 18 -1.34 20.18 0.91
N GLU A 19 -0.40 19.88 0.02
CA GLU A 19 0.91 20.55 -0.14
C GLU A 19 0.83 22.09 -0.14
N PRO A 20 0.05 22.75 -1.01
CA PRO A 20 -0.01 24.22 -1.04
C PRO A 20 -0.63 24.83 0.22
N VAL A 21 -1.60 24.14 0.83
CA VAL A 21 -2.24 24.58 2.08
C VAL A 21 -1.25 24.46 3.24
N ILE A 22 -0.49 23.37 3.29
CA ILE A 22 0.54 23.15 4.30
C ILE A 22 1.68 24.17 4.12
N ALA A 23 2.15 24.40 2.89
CA ALA A 23 3.24 25.35 2.63
C ALA A 23 2.87 26.78 3.05
N SER A 24 1.67 27.23 2.71
CA SER A 24 1.16 28.55 3.11
C SER A 24 0.97 28.67 4.62
N ALA A 25 0.40 27.64 5.28
CA ALA A 25 0.28 27.61 6.73
C ALA A 25 1.66 27.62 7.42
N ASN A 26 2.62 26.85 6.91
CA ASN A 26 3.96 26.70 7.50
C ASN A 26 4.80 27.98 7.41
N ALA A 27 4.65 28.75 6.32
CA ALA A 27 5.26 30.07 6.18
C ALA A 27 4.80 31.05 7.28
N ASN A 28 3.55 30.91 7.75
CA ASN A 28 3.00 31.74 8.83
C ASN A 28 3.46 31.31 10.24
N VAL A 29 4.08 30.15 10.38
CA VAL A 29 4.55 29.61 11.67
C VAL A 29 6.05 29.31 11.68
N ASN A 30 6.86 30.12 10.99
CA ASN A 30 8.33 30.01 10.98
C ASN A 30 8.84 28.61 10.57
N ASN A 31 8.15 27.93 9.65
CA ASN A 31 8.54 26.61 9.16
C ASN A 31 8.61 25.50 10.22
N THR A 32 7.87 25.62 11.33
CA THR A 32 7.89 24.62 12.42
C THR A 32 7.27 23.28 12.06
N PHE A 33 6.43 23.23 11.02
CA PHE A 33 5.84 21.99 10.54
C PHE A 33 6.76 21.31 9.53
N VAL A 34 7.70 20.50 10.04
CA VAL A 34 8.74 19.85 9.24
C VAL A 34 8.25 18.52 8.65
N ASP A 35 9.00 17.99 7.69
CA ASP A 35 8.65 16.75 6.98
C ASP A 35 8.49 15.54 7.89
N ALA A 36 9.21 15.49 9.02
CA ALA A 36 9.03 14.46 10.04
C ALA A 36 7.61 14.49 10.64
N ASN A 37 7.08 15.68 10.96
CA ASN A 37 5.71 15.82 11.48
C ASN A 37 4.67 15.40 10.44
N LYS A 38 4.89 15.78 9.17
CA LYS A 38 4.05 15.31 8.06
C LYS A 38 4.08 13.79 7.98
N CYS A 39 5.28 13.20 7.99
CA CYS A 39 5.49 11.75 7.91
C CYS A 39 4.77 11.00 9.03
N ASP A 40 4.86 11.49 10.27
CA ASP A 40 4.23 10.84 11.41
C ASP A 40 2.71 10.86 11.33
N ILE A 41 2.10 11.96 10.87
CA ILE A 41 0.66 12.02 10.60
C ILE A 41 0.26 10.92 9.61
N LEU A 42 1.04 10.70 8.57
CA LEU A 42 0.74 9.68 7.54
C LEU A 42 0.83 8.27 8.07
N LYS A 43 1.86 7.99 8.88
CA LYS A 43 1.98 6.72 9.59
C LYS A 43 0.74 6.47 10.46
N THR A 44 0.19 7.50 11.13
CA THR A 44 -1.05 7.33 11.92
C THR A 44 -2.27 6.99 11.06
N LYS A 45 -2.34 7.48 9.81
CA LYS A 45 -3.44 7.17 8.88
C LYS A 45 -3.38 5.75 8.32
N MET A 46 -2.23 5.08 8.43
CA MET A 46 -2.07 3.68 8.01
C MET A 46 -2.49 2.67 9.08
N ALA A 47 -2.92 3.15 10.27
CA ALA A 47 -3.45 2.30 11.33
C ALA A 47 -4.60 1.44 10.80
N GLY A 48 -4.38 0.12 10.76
CA GLY A 48 -5.28 -0.87 10.19
C GLY A 48 -4.59 -1.70 9.12
N LYS A 49 -4.53 -1.20 7.88
CA LYS A 49 -4.17 -2.02 6.71
C LYS A 49 -2.67 -2.22 6.51
N TYR A 50 -1.83 -1.25 6.89
CA TYR A 50 -0.38 -1.29 6.67
C TYR A 50 0.43 -1.04 7.93
N THR A 51 -0.16 -1.32 9.10
CA THR A 51 0.53 -1.21 10.39
C THR A 51 1.15 -2.52 10.84
N PRO A 52 2.36 -2.48 11.43
CA PRO A 52 3.16 -1.28 11.70
C PRO A 52 3.91 -0.77 10.45
N VAL A 53 3.97 0.56 10.28
CA VAL A 53 4.88 1.18 9.31
C VAL A 53 6.31 1.06 9.85
N PRO A 54 7.26 0.47 9.13
CA PRO A 54 8.63 0.33 9.59
C PRO A 54 9.32 1.70 9.69
N ALA A 55 10.43 1.76 10.44
CA ALA A 55 11.23 2.98 10.52
C ALA A 55 11.97 3.29 9.20
N ASN A 56 12.30 2.25 8.43
CA ASN A 56 13.08 2.33 7.19
C ASN A 56 12.31 1.69 6.03
N ASP A 57 12.48 2.21 4.83
CA ASP A 57 11.88 1.69 3.61
C ASP A 57 12.65 0.48 3.07
N LEU A 58 12.14 -0.71 3.32
CA LEU A 58 12.72 -1.97 2.87
C LEU A 58 12.66 -2.19 1.35
N TYR A 59 11.89 -1.38 0.62
CA TYR A 59 11.66 -1.51 -0.82
C TYR A 59 12.53 -0.57 -1.65
N THR A 60 13.19 0.39 -1.01
CA THR A 60 14.11 1.34 -1.66
C THR A 60 15.56 1.01 -1.29
N ALA A 61 16.47 1.14 -2.26
CA ALA A 61 17.89 0.89 -2.04
C ALA A 61 18.44 1.73 -0.86
N LEU A 62 19.34 1.13 -0.08
CA LEU A 62 19.94 1.70 1.15
C LEU A 62 18.98 1.83 2.34
N ASN A 63 17.75 1.34 2.24
CA ASN A 63 16.76 1.33 3.34
C ASN A 63 16.62 2.70 4.03
N PRO A 64 16.28 3.78 3.29
CA PRO A 64 16.22 5.11 3.86
C PRO A 64 15.18 5.21 4.98
N ALA A 65 15.41 6.09 5.94
CA ALA A 65 14.44 6.38 6.98
C ALA A 65 13.15 6.95 6.38
N ILE A 66 12.00 6.44 6.84
CA ILE A 66 10.67 6.93 6.47
C ILE A 66 10.37 8.14 7.35
N ASN A 67 10.94 9.29 7.00
CA ASN A 67 10.84 10.55 7.75
C ASN A 67 10.39 11.73 6.90
N THR A 68 10.07 11.50 5.63
CA THR A 68 9.50 12.50 4.72
C THR A 68 8.27 11.94 4.01
N PRO A 69 7.36 12.80 3.50
CA PRO A 69 6.26 12.33 2.66
C PRO A 69 6.72 11.51 1.44
N ALA A 70 7.83 11.92 0.81
CA ALA A 70 8.38 11.22 -0.35
C ALA A 70 8.87 9.80 -0.01
N THR A 71 9.62 9.64 1.08
CA THR A 71 10.09 8.32 1.54
C THR A 71 8.94 7.43 1.99
N PHE A 72 7.89 8.02 2.58
CA PHE A 72 6.67 7.30 2.93
C PHE A 72 5.90 6.80 1.69
N LEU A 73 5.74 7.64 0.65
CA LEU A 73 5.07 7.25 -0.58
C LEU A 73 5.85 6.15 -1.34
N ALA A 74 7.18 6.23 -1.35
CA ALA A 74 8.04 5.20 -1.94
C ALA A 74 7.85 3.85 -1.24
N TRP A 75 7.90 3.85 0.09
CA TRP A 75 7.64 2.67 0.89
C TRP A 75 6.24 2.10 0.64
N LEU A 76 5.22 2.97 0.61
CA LEU A 76 3.84 2.57 0.40
C LEU A 76 3.70 1.89 -0.97
N LYS A 77 4.23 2.49 -2.04
CA LYS A 77 4.24 1.91 -3.38
C LYS A 77 4.94 0.55 -3.43
N GLY A 78 6.08 0.42 -2.75
CA GLY A 78 6.81 -0.84 -2.63
C GLY A 78 5.98 -1.93 -1.95
N LYS A 79 5.42 -1.61 -0.77
CA LYS A 79 4.53 -2.48 0.00
C LYS A 79 3.33 -2.95 -0.82
N TYR A 80 2.66 -2.01 -1.51
CA TYR A 80 1.55 -2.29 -2.41
C TYR A 80 1.92 -3.22 -3.56
N THR A 81 3.05 -2.96 -4.21
CA THR A 81 3.51 -3.75 -5.35
C THR A 81 3.84 -5.16 -4.91
N THR A 82 4.56 -5.32 -3.80
CA THR A 82 4.93 -6.64 -3.28
C THR A 82 3.72 -7.45 -2.86
N GLU A 83 2.75 -6.87 -2.16
CA GLU A 83 1.52 -7.58 -1.81
C GLU A 83 0.70 -7.93 -3.05
N THR A 84 0.45 -6.97 -3.94
CA THR A 84 -0.38 -7.22 -5.13
C THR A 84 0.25 -8.21 -6.11
N VAL A 85 1.55 -8.05 -6.41
CA VAL A 85 2.29 -8.98 -7.27
C VAL A 85 2.48 -10.32 -6.58
N GLY A 86 2.73 -10.34 -5.28
CA GLY A 86 2.82 -11.55 -4.48
C GLY A 86 1.51 -12.34 -4.50
N SER A 87 0.38 -11.67 -4.29
CA SER A 87 -0.96 -12.24 -4.36
C SER A 87 -1.26 -12.82 -5.74
N LYS A 88 -0.95 -12.06 -6.81
CA LYS A 88 -1.16 -12.52 -8.19
C LYS A 88 -0.30 -13.75 -8.51
N ARG A 89 1.00 -13.73 -8.17
CA ARG A 89 1.89 -14.88 -8.37
C ARG A 89 1.46 -16.10 -7.56
N MET A 90 0.95 -15.90 -6.34
CA MET A 90 0.41 -16.97 -5.52
C MET A 90 -0.85 -17.58 -6.16
N ALA A 91 -1.74 -16.73 -6.68
CA ALA A 91 -2.94 -17.16 -7.39
C ALA A 91 -2.59 -17.93 -8.67
N GLU A 92 -1.66 -17.43 -9.48
CA GLU A 92 -1.17 -18.12 -10.68
C GLU A 92 -0.52 -19.48 -10.34
N ARG A 93 0.26 -19.56 -9.26
CA ARG A 93 0.82 -20.82 -8.79
C ARG A 93 -0.25 -21.80 -8.30
N PHE A 94 -1.26 -21.32 -7.58
CA PHE A 94 -2.39 -22.17 -7.18
C PHE A 94 -3.17 -22.68 -8.39
N LEU A 95 -3.55 -21.79 -9.32
CA LEU A 95 -4.28 -22.15 -10.55
C LEU A 95 -3.48 -23.13 -11.42
N SER A 96 -2.16 -22.99 -11.50
CA SER A 96 -1.31 -23.93 -12.26
C SER A 96 -1.11 -25.30 -11.58
N GLN A 97 -1.32 -25.39 -10.27
CA GLN A 97 -1.28 -26.65 -9.52
C GLN A 97 -2.65 -27.30 -9.39
N GLU A 98 -3.72 -26.52 -9.56
CA GLU A 98 -5.09 -26.99 -9.52
C GLU A 98 -5.38 -27.82 -10.77
N GLN A 99 -5.81 -29.08 -10.57
CA GLN A 99 -6.25 -29.93 -11.67
C GLN A 99 -7.65 -29.50 -12.07
N PHE A 100 -7.75 -28.68 -13.13
CA PHE A 100 -9.04 -28.35 -13.72
C PHE A 100 -9.67 -29.59 -14.34
N ASN A 101 -10.77 -30.04 -13.73
CA ASN A 101 -11.61 -31.08 -14.30
C ASN A 101 -12.49 -30.49 -15.40
N PRO A 102 -12.84 -31.27 -16.44
CA PRO A 102 -13.72 -30.80 -17.52
C PRO A 102 -15.15 -30.44 -17.07
N THR A 103 -15.51 -30.76 -15.82
CA THR A 103 -16.76 -30.37 -15.16
C THR A 103 -16.67 -29.07 -14.36
N ASP A 104 -15.48 -28.46 -14.26
CA ASP A 104 -15.32 -27.25 -13.47
C ASP A 104 -16.04 -26.07 -14.13
N THR A 105 -16.96 -25.47 -13.39
CA THR A 105 -17.75 -24.32 -13.84
C THR A 105 -17.01 -23.02 -13.55
N PRO A 106 -17.29 -21.92 -14.29
CA PRO A 106 -16.70 -20.61 -14.05
C PRO A 106 -16.87 -20.09 -12.59
N ASP A 107 -17.88 -20.57 -11.88
CA ASP A 107 -18.13 -20.23 -10.47
C ASP A 107 -17.01 -20.73 -9.54
N ILE A 108 -16.38 -21.87 -9.84
CA ILE A 108 -15.27 -22.43 -9.05
C ILE A 108 -14.08 -21.45 -9.04
N LEU A 109 -13.77 -20.84 -10.18
CA LEU A 109 -12.71 -19.83 -10.28
C LEU A 109 -13.00 -18.65 -9.34
N THR A 110 -14.24 -18.14 -9.30
CA THR A 110 -14.60 -17.03 -8.41
C THR A 110 -14.52 -17.40 -6.92
N ILE A 111 -14.80 -18.66 -6.57
CA ILE A 111 -14.63 -19.19 -5.21
C ILE A 111 -13.14 -19.26 -4.85
N ILE A 112 -12.29 -19.78 -5.73
CA ILE A 112 -10.83 -19.86 -5.51
C ILE A 112 -10.23 -18.47 -5.31
N TYR A 113 -10.59 -17.50 -6.15
CA TYR A 113 -10.15 -16.11 -5.99
C TYR A 113 -10.62 -15.51 -4.65
N ARG A 114 -11.84 -15.83 -4.20
CA ARG A 114 -12.35 -15.39 -2.90
C ARG A 114 -11.55 -16.02 -1.75
N GLU A 115 -11.29 -17.32 -1.80
CA GLU A 115 -10.54 -18.02 -0.75
C GLU A 115 -9.08 -17.57 -0.65
N LEU A 116 -8.41 -17.36 -1.79
CA LEU A 116 -7.03 -16.84 -1.82
C LEU A 116 -6.93 -15.45 -1.18
N ASN A 117 -7.90 -14.58 -1.46
CA ASN A 117 -7.96 -13.24 -0.85
C ASN A 117 -8.25 -13.30 0.66
N GLN A 118 -9.04 -14.28 1.12
CA GLN A 118 -9.28 -14.47 2.55
C GLN A 118 -8.05 -15.01 3.27
N LYS A 119 -7.35 -16.01 2.72
CA LYS A 119 -6.15 -16.59 3.35
C LYS A 119 -4.99 -15.59 3.49
N GLN A 120 -4.91 -14.59 2.63
CA GLN A 120 -3.89 -13.53 2.71
C GLN A 120 -4.23 -12.42 3.71
N ALA A 121 -5.50 -12.27 4.11
CA ALA A 121 -5.93 -11.26 5.08
C ALA A 121 -5.67 -11.68 6.55
N PHE A 122 -5.15 -12.90 6.79
CA PHE A 122 -4.90 -13.49 8.11
C PHE A 122 -3.43 -13.86 8.39
N GLN A 123 -2.49 -13.37 7.58
CA GLN A 123 -1.03 -13.49 7.83
C GLN A 123 -0.42 -12.12 8.10
#